data_AF-A0A424P1Z6-F1
#
_entry.id   AF-A0A424P1Z6-F1
#
_cell.length_a   1.000
_cell.length_b   1.000
_cell.length_c   1.000
_cell.angle_alpha   90.00
_cell.angle_beta   90.00
_cell.angle_gamma   90.00
#
_symmetry.space_group_name_H-M   'P 1'
#
loop_
_entity.id
_entity.type
_entity.pdbx_description
1 polymer ?
#
loop_
_entity_poly.entity_id
_entity_poly.type
_entity_poly.pdbx_seq_one_letter_code
_entity_poly.pdbx_strand_id
1 'polypeptide(L)'
;GPFNLVGSDLKTHEEFFKSIIRHKKGIIPWVIFLPNFLVKLLFGQMSEMFLYGPKTKPVRTLESNYQFKYPNIKDCLSNLTE
;
A
#
# COMPACT_ATOMS: atom_id res chain seq x y z
N GLY A 1 -12.65 -13.11 -18.27
CA GLY A 1 -12.97 -13.24 -16.82
C GLY A 1 -12.25 -12.14 -16.05
N PRO A 2 -12.56 -11.94 -14.76
CA PRO A 2 -12.04 -10.81 -13.98
C PRO A 2 -10.53 -10.91 -13.69
N PHE A 3 -9.86 -9.77 -13.65
CA PHE A 3 -8.46 -9.59 -13.26
C PHE A 3 -8.37 -8.71 -12.02
N ASN A 4 -7.42 -9.02 -11.13
CA ASN A 4 -7.10 -8.17 -9.99
C ASN A 4 -6.02 -7.16 -10.41
N LEU A 5 -6.38 -5.88 -10.42
CA LEU A 5 -5.49 -4.78 -10.80
C LEU A 5 -4.81 -4.19 -9.57
N VAL A 6 -4.06 -5.03 -8.86
CA VAL A 6 -3.25 -4.64 -7.70
C VAL A 6 -1.78 -4.88 -8.01
N GLY A 7 -0.89 -4.18 -7.30
CA GLY A 7 0.55 -4.31 -7.48
C GLY A 7 1.04 -5.76 -7.31
N SER A 8 2.09 -6.12 -8.04
CA SER A 8 2.73 -7.45 -7.93
C SER A 8 3.42 -7.67 -6.58
N ASP A 9 3.86 -6.59 -5.94
CA ASP A 9 4.51 -6.60 -4.61
C ASP A 9 3.49 -6.25 -3.52
N LEU A 10 2.97 -7.27 -2.83
CA LEU A 10 2.05 -7.09 -1.71
C LEU A 10 2.83 -6.71 -0.45
N LYS A 11 2.55 -5.53 0.08
CA LYS A 11 3.14 -5.02 1.33
C LYS A 11 2.09 -4.89 2.42
N THR A 12 2.49 -5.16 3.65
CA THR A 12 1.73 -4.73 4.83
C THR A 12 1.71 -3.19 4.92
N HIS A 13 0.75 -2.66 5.68
CA HIS A 13 0.68 -1.22 5.96
C HIS A 13 2.01 -0.68 6.52
N GLU A 14 2.62 -1.41 7.46
CA GLU A 14 3.91 -1.05 8.05
C GLU A 14 5.04 -0.99 7.01
N GLU A 15 5.16 -2.00 6.15
CA GLU A 15 6.19 -2.03 5.10
C GLU A 15 6.01 -0.93 4.06
N PHE A 16 4.76 -0.63 3.70
CA PHE A 16 4.41 0.46 2.79
C PHE A 16 4.87 1.81 3.34
N PHE A 17 4.50 2.15 4.58
CA PHE A 17 4.90 3.42 5.18
C PHE A 17 6.40 3.51 5.47
N LYS A 18 7.05 2.42 5.89
CA LYS A 18 8.53 2.38 6.00
C LYS A 18 9.20 2.67 4.66
N SER A 19 8.64 2.21 3.54
CA SER A 19 9.17 2.49 2.21
C SER A 19 9.06 3.97 1.85
N ILE A 20 7.93 4.61 2.17
CA ILE A 20 7.73 6.06 1.99
C ILE A 20 8.71 6.88 2.82
N ILE A 21 8.83 6.58 4.12
CA ILE A 21 9.70 7.31 5.05
C ILE A 21 11.16 7.25 4.57
N ARG A 22 11.63 6.04 4.20
CA ARG A 22 12.97 5.84 3.64
C ARG A 22 13.18 6.63 2.36
N HIS A 23 12.18 6.66 1.47
CA HIS A 23 12.27 7.36 0.20
C HIS A 23 12.32 8.89 0.37
N LYS A 24 11.44 9.48 1.18
CA LYS A 24 11.39 10.92 1.44
C LYS A 24 12.47 11.42 2.41
N LYS A 25 13.29 10.53 2.99
CA LYS A 25 14.26 10.82 4.06
C LYS A 25 13.63 11.58 5.25
N GLY A 26 12.32 11.41 5.45
CA GLY A 26 11.57 12.11 6.49
C GLY A 26 11.67 11.40 7.83
N ILE A 27 11.36 12.11 8.91
CA ILE A 27 11.33 11.56 10.28
C ILE A 27 9.94 11.12 10.73
N ILE A 28 8.93 11.10 9.85
CA ILE A 28 7.51 10.97 10.21
C ILE A 28 7.22 9.60 10.87
N PRO A 29 6.89 9.55 12.18
CA PRO A 29 6.53 8.31 12.86
C PRO A 29 5.01 8.11 12.93
N TRP A 30 4.20 9.18 12.79
CA TRP A 30 2.82 9.18 13.29
C TRP A 30 1.88 8.25 12.50
N VAL A 31 2.09 8.08 11.20
CA VAL A 31 1.18 7.30 10.34
C VAL A 31 1.24 5.80 10.64
N ILE A 32 2.28 5.33 11.33
CA ILE A 32 2.46 3.89 11.64
C ILE A 32 1.66 3.48 12.89
N PHE A 33 1.27 4.41 13.77
CA PHE A 33 0.92 4.07 15.16
C PHE A 33 -0.37 4.69 15.70
N LEU A 34 -1.37 5.01 14.88
CA LEU A 34 -2.67 5.39 15.44
C LEU A 34 -3.36 4.15 16.03
N PRO A 35 -3.71 4.15 17.33
CA PRO A 35 -4.51 3.09 17.94
C PRO A 35 -5.86 2.91 17.22
N ASN A 36 -6.33 1.67 17.11
CA ASN A 36 -7.57 1.35 16.39
C ASN A 36 -8.78 2.19 16.83
N PHE A 37 -8.90 2.52 18.12
CA PHE A 37 -10.02 3.31 18.61
C PHE A 37 -9.99 4.75 18.08
N LEU A 38 -8.80 5.35 17.95
CA LEU A 38 -8.64 6.70 17.41
C LEU A 38 -8.95 6.72 15.92
N VAL A 39 -8.51 5.71 15.17
CA VAL A 39 -8.84 5.58 13.74
C VAL A 39 -10.35 5.43 13.55
N LYS A 40 -11.02 4.61 14.38
CA LYS A 40 -12.49 4.48 14.37
C LYS A 40 -13.21 5.78 14.74
N LEU A 41 -12.69 6.53 15.71
CA LEU A 41 -13.27 7.81 16.13
C LEU A 41 -13.19 8.87 15.03
N LEU A 42 -12.04 8.97 14.35
CA LEU A 42 -11.80 9.97 13.32
C LEU A 42 -12.49 9.64 11.98
N PHE A 43 -12.53 8.36 11.60
CA PHE A 43 -12.95 7.94 10.27
C PHE A 43 -14.25 7.12 10.23
N GLY A 44 -14.85 6.80 11.38
CA GLY A 44 -16.11 6.05 11.44
C GLY A 44 -16.04 4.72 10.67
N GLN A 45 -17.00 4.47 9.79
CA GLN A 45 -17.04 3.26 8.95
C GLN A 45 -15.89 3.19 7.94
N MET A 46 -15.34 4.32 7.49
CA MET A 46 -14.19 4.33 6.58
C MET A 46 -12.90 3.84 7.25
N SER A 47 -12.87 3.77 8.60
CA SER A 47 -11.73 3.23 9.34
C SER A 47 -11.38 1.80 8.94
N GLU A 48 -12.35 1.01 8.45
CA GLU A 48 -12.08 -0.37 8.00
C GLU A 48 -11.08 -0.42 6.84
N MET A 49 -11.12 0.55 5.92
CA MET A 49 -10.17 0.64 4.80
C MET A 49 -8.74 0.94 5.24
N PHE A 50 -8.58 1.63 6.38
CA PHE A 50 -7.27 1.95 6.95
C PHE A 50 -6.75 0.83 7.86
N LEU A 51 -7.63 0.21 8.64
CA LEU A 51 -7.28 -0.84 9.59
C LEU A 51 -7.08 -2.20 8.91
N TYR A 52 -7.74 -2.43 7.78
CA TYR A 52 -7.72 -3.70 7.08
C TYR A 52 -7.44 -3.50 5.59
N GLY A 53 -6.41 -4.20 5.11
CA GLY A 53 -6.08 -4.25 3.69
C GLY A 53 -6.55 -5.56 3.05
N PRO A 54 -6.98 -5.54 1.79
CA PRO A 54 -7.29 -6.76 1.06
C PRO A 54 -6.02 -7.59 0.84
N LYS A 55 -6.04 -8.88 1.23
CA LYS A 55 -4.96 -9.84 0.92
C LYS A 55 -5.11 -10.42 -0.50
N THR A 56 -5.43 -9.57 -1.48
CA THR A 56 -5.72 -10.01 -2.85
C THR A 56 -4.42 -10.17 -3.64
N LYS A 57 -4.15 -11.37 -4.14
CA LYS A 57 -3.03 -11.62 -5.06
C LYS A 57 -3.45 -11.46 -6.53
N PRO A 58 -2.65 -10.80 -7.39
CA PRO A 58 -2.97 -10.63 -8.80
C PRO A 58 -2.57 -11.83 -9.66
N VAL A 59 -2.96 -13.06 -9.26
CA VAL A 59 -2.50 -14.32 -9.88
C VAL A 59 -2.71 -14.33 -11.40
N ARG A 60 -3.93 -14.06 -11.86
CA ARG A 60 -4.24 -14.02 -13.30
C ARG A 60 -3.49 -12.94 -14.07
N THR A 61 -3.23 -11.79 -13.43
CA THR A 61 -2.49 -10.68 -14.02
C THR A 61 -1.01 -11.05 -14.18
N LEU A 62 -0.45 -11.80 -13.22
CA LEU A 62 0.91 -12.34 -13.31
C LEU A 62 1.00 -13.41 -14.40
N GLU A 63 0.02 -14.30 -14.48
CA GLU A 63 -0.05 -15.36 -15.50
C GLU A 63 -0.32 -14.85 -16.93
N SER A 64 -0.87 -13.64 -17.09
CA SER A 64 -1.16 -13.07 -18.41
C SER A 64 0.05 -12.44 -19.11
N ASN A 65 1.26 -12.60 -18.58
CA ASN A 65 2.48 -11.96 -19.07
C ASN A 65 2.42 -10.42 -19.09
N TYR A 66 1.53 -9.82 -18.29
CA TYR A 66 1.46 -8.36 -18.15
C TYR A 66 2.75 -7.84 -17.51
N GLN A 67 3.32 -6.80 -18.11
CA GLN A 67 4.56 -6.18 -17.64
C GLN A 67 4.22 -4.97 -16.75
N PHE A 68 4.44 -5.12 -15.45
CA PHE A 68 4.24 -4.04 -14.49
C PHE A 68 5.28 -2.94 -14.72
N LYS A 69 4.82 -1.71 -14.98
CA LYS A 69 5.70 -0.54 -15.13
C LYS A 69 6.53 -0.26 -13.87
N TYR A 70 5.94 -0.50 -12.70
CA TYR A 70 6.57 -0.35 -11.39
C TYR A 70 6.36 -1.64 -10.59
N PRO A 71 7.25 -2.63 -10.73
CA PRO A 71 7.04 -3.96 -10.16
C PRO A 71 7.18 -4.01 -8.62
N ASN A 72 7.79 -2.99 -8.02
CA ASN A 72 7.96 -2.86 -6.58
C ASN A 72 7.73 -1.42 -6.11
N ILE A 73 7.57 -1.26 -4.80
CA ILE A 73 7.27 0.04 -4.17
C ILE A 73 8.38 1.07 -4.36
N LYS A 74 9.64 0.66 -4.43
CA LYS A 74 10.78 1.57 -4.61
C LYS A 74 10.74 2.24 -5.98
N ASP A 75 10.49 1.46 -7.02
CA ASP A 75 10.38 1.96 -8.40
C ASP A 75 9.18 2.89 -8.54
N CYS A 76 8.06 2.53 -7.90
CA CYS A 76 6.85 3.37 -7.85
C CYS A 76 7.14 4.72 -7.18
N LEU A 77 7.69 4.72 -5.97
CA LEU A 77 7.97 5.94 -5.22
C LEU A 77 8.95 6.87 -5.95
N SER A 78 9.96 6.30 -6.62
CA SER A 78 10.96 7.08 -7.37
C SER A 78 10.40 7.75 -8.63
N ASN A 79 9.21 7.37 -9.07
CA ASN A 79 8.53 7.94 -10.23
C ASN A 79 7.35 8.83 -9.89
N LEU A 80 7.01 8.98 -8.59
CA LEU A 80 6.01 9.95 -8.17
C LEU A 80 6.58 11.37 -8.35
N THR A 81 6.09 12.08 -9.36
CA THR A 81 6.24 13.54 -9.44
C THR A 81 5.34 14.18 -8.39
N GLU A 82 5.88 15.11 -7.61
CA GLU A 82 5.12 15.89 -6.61
C GLU A 82 3.98 16.70 -7.22
#